data_AF-A0A8C6Q9R6-F1
#
_entry.id   AF-A0A8C6Q9R6-F1
#
_cell.length_a   1.000
_cell.length_b   1.000
_cell.length_c   1.000
_cell.angle_alpha   90.00
_cell.angle_beta   90.00
_cell.angle_gamma   90.00
#
_symmetry.space_group_name_H-M   'P 1'
#
loop_
_entity.id
_entity.type
_entity.pdbx_description
1 polymer ?
#
loop_
_entity_poly.entity_id
_entity_poly.type
_entity_poly.pdbx_seq_one_letter_code
_entity_poly.pdbx_strand_id
1 'polypeptide(L)'
;MVCDPLCSDDGCWGPGPDQCLSCRHFSRGRICVDSCNLYEGDFREYANGSVCVECDAQCERADDSLTCQGPGPEHCVKCLHFKDGPNCVEKCPNGLQGANSFIFKYAEINNECHPCHSNCTQGCIGPRLQDCIGWMDRTPLIAAGVIGGLFMVVIMALSVAVSVRRKNIKKKRALRRFLETELVEPLTPSGTAPNQAQLRILKETELKRIKILGSGAFGTVYKGIWVPEGETVKIPVAIKILSEATGPKANVEFMDEALIMASMEHPHLVRLLGVCLSPTIQLVTQLMPHGCLLDYVHEHKDNIGSQLLLNWCVQVAKGMMYLEERRLVHRDLAARNVLVKSPNHIKITDFGLARLLDVNEKEYNADGGKMPIKWMALECIHYRKFTHQSDVWSYGVTIWELMTFGGKPYDGIPTREIPDLLEKGERLPQPPICTIDVYMVMVKCKYNQLDIFILVL
;
A
#
# COMPACT_ATOMS: atom_id res chain seq x y z
N MET A 1 -28.58 28.46 115.02
CA MET A 1 -28.29 27.80 113.72
C MET A 1 -26.97 28.39 113.24
N VAL A 2 -25.96 27.58 112.95
CA VAL A 2 -24.65 28.07 112.51
C VAL A 2 -24.63 28.00 110.99
N CYS A 3 -24.51 29.14 110.33
CA CYS A 3 -24.40 29.21 108.87
C CYS A 3 -23.01 28.79 108.41
N ASP A 4 -22.93 28.27 107.19
CA ASP A 4 -21.64 28.06 106.53
C ASP A 4 -20.87 29.39 106.43
N PRO A 5 -19.54 29.41 106.64
CA PRO A 5 -18.74 30.63 106.53
C PRO A 5 -18.85 31.36 105.19
N LEU A 6 -19.28 30.66 104.12
CA LEU A 6 -19.46 31.21 102.78
C LEU A 6 -20.82 31.90 102.58
N CYS A 7 -21.74 31.83 103.55
CA CYS A 7 -22.98 32.59 103.53
C CYS A 7 -22.75 34.07 103.88
N SER A 8 -23.50 34.97 103.26
CA SER A 8 -23.49 36.40 103.59
C SER A 8 -24.19 36.68 104.95
N ASP A 9 -24.20 37.95 105.36
CA ASP A 9 -24.93 38.40 106.54
C ASP A 9 -26.47 38.37 106.37
N ASP A 10 -26.97 38.08 105.16
CA ASP A 10 -28.41 37.91 104.88
C ASP A 10 -29.00 36.65 105.53
N GLY A 11 -28.15 35.72 105.97
CA GLY A 11 -28.51 34.52 106.71
C GLY A 11 -28.53 33.23 105.86
N CYS A 12 -28.87 32.13 106.52
CA CYS A 12 -28.90 30.79 105.95
C CYS A 12 -30.10 30.00 106.48
N TRP A 13 -30.46 28.92 105.78
CA TRP A 13 -31.49 27.96 106.23
C TRP A 13 -30.90 26.60 106.61
N GLY A 14 -29.59 26.41 106.44
CA GLY A 14 -28.86 25.21 106.87
C GLY A 14 -27.34 25.43 106.94
N PRO A 15 -26.58 24.44 107.44
CA PRO A 15 -25.15 24.56 107.67
C PRO A 15 -24.26 24.34 106.44
N GLY A 16 -24.81 23.91 105.29
CA GLY A 16 -24.04 23.67 104.06
C GLY A 16 -23.86 24.93 103.19
N PRO A 17 -22.83 24.98 102.32
CA PRO A 17 -22.57 26.11 101.43
C PRO A 17 -23.64 26.29 100.33
N ASP A 18 -24.52 25.31 100.13
CA ASP A 18 -25.70 25.38 99.24
C ASP A 18 -26.98 25.84 99.96
N GLN A 19 -26.89 26.14 101.25
CA GLN A 19 -28.03 26.44 102.13
C GLN A 19 -28.02 27.90 102.63
N CYS A 20 -27.40 28.79 101.86
CA CYS A 20 -27.37 30.24 102.12
C CYS A 20 -28.54 30.97 101.43
N LEU A 21 -29.01 32.07 102.01
CA LEU A 21 -29.95 32.98 101.32
C LEU A 21 -29.26 33.79 100.23
N SER A 22 -28.01 34.20 100.47
CA SER A 22 -27.11 34.76 99.46
C SER A 22 -25.64 34.41 99.81
N CYS A 23 -24.78 34.39 98.80
CA CYS A 23 -23.38 34.04 98.96
C CYS A 23 -22.54 35.26 99.34
N ARG A 24 -21.57 35.07 100.24
CA ARG A 24 -20.67 36.14 100.67
C ARG A 24 -19.74 36.63 99.57
N HIS A 25 -19.22 35.70 98.76
CA HIS A 25 -18.25 36.00 97.69
C HIS A 25 -18.85 35.70 96.32
N PHE A 26 -18.92 34.43 95.93
CA PHE A 26 -19.47 34.03 94.63
C PHE A 26 -20.47 32.89 94.77
N SER A 27 -21.38 32.78 93.80
CA SER A 27 -22.25 31.62 93.62
C SER A 27 -21.85 30.82 92.39
N ARG A 28 -21.67 29.52 92.57
CA ARG A 28 -21.56 28.53 91.50
C ARG A 28 -22.87 27.75 91.45
N GLY A 29 -23.77 28.17 90.56
CA GLY A 29 -25.14 27.66 90.53
C GLY A 29 -25.90 27.99 91.82
N ARG A 30 -26.10 27.00 92.69
CA ARG A 30 -26.75 27.16 94.01
C ARG A 30 -25.78 27.06 95.20
N ILE A 31 -24.50 26.82 94.94
CA ILE A 31 -23.49 26.59 95.98
C ILE A 31 -22.66 27.87 96.11
N CYS A 32 -22.47 28.35 97.33
CA CYS A 32 -21.57 29.46 97.63
C CYS A 32 -20.12 28.99 97.61
N VAL A 33 -19.26 29.74 96.95
CA VAL A 33 -17.84 29.43 96.77
C VAL A 33 -17.01 30.68 97.06
N ASP A 34 -15.79 30.46 97.54
CA ASP A 34 -14.87 31.55 97.91
C ASP A 34 -14.32 32.29 96.67
N SER A 35 -14.06 31.54 95.58
CA SER A 35 -13.58 32.08 94.31
C SER A 35 -14.05 31.25 93.10
N CYS A 36 -14.18 31.89 91.94
CA CYS A 36 -14.36 31.20 90.66
C CYS A 36 -13.04 30.61 90.13
N ASN A 37 -13.13 29.55 89.34
CA ASN A 37 -12.00 28.85 88.70
C ASN A 37 -11.50 29.62 87.46
N LEU A 38 -10.96 30.82 87.66
CA LEU A 38 -10.53 31.71 86.57
C LEU A 38 -9.22 31.26 85.90
N TYR A 39 -8.27 30.74 86.69
CA TYR A 39 -6.92 30.42 86.24
C TYR A 39 -6.56 28.93 86.42
N GLU A 40 -7.20 28.22 87.35
CA GLU A 40 -6.90 26.84 87.72
C GLU A 40 -8.18 26.01 87.93
N GLY A 41 -8.09 24.68 87.88
CA GLY A 41 -9.22 23.74 88.07
C GLY A 41 -9.58 22.88 86.84
N ASP A 42 -10.49 21.92 87.00
CA ASP A 42 -10.90 20.96 85.95
C ASP A 42 -11.78 21.57 84.85
N PHE A 43 -12.39 22.72 85.11
CA PHE A 43 -13.16 23.54 84.18
C PHE A 43 -12.84 25.02 84.44
N ARG A 44 -13.01 25.86 83.42
CA ARG A 44 -12.65 27.28 83.48
C ARG A 44 -13.93 28.11 83.56
N GLU A 45 -13.92 29.09 84.45
CA GLU A 45 -15.07 29.95 84.71
C GLU A 45 -14.74 31.41 84.40
N TYR A 46 -15.79 32.18 84.16
CA TYR A 46 -15.83 33.63 84.09
C TYR A 46 -16.68 34.16 85.25
N ALA A 47 -16.20 35.20 85.93
CA ALA A 47 -16.93 35.84 87.01
C ALA A 47 -17.84 36.94 86.44
N ASN A 48 -19.14 36.68 86.35
CA ASN A 48 -20.13 37.68 86.00
C ASN A 48 -20.70 38.32 87.27
N GLY A 49 -20.03 39.36 87.77
CA GLY A 49 -20.35 39.94 89.08
C GLY A 49 -20.06 38.93 90.20
N SER A 50 -21.07 38.53 90.97
CA SER A 50 -20.96 37.54 92.06
C SER A 50 -21.33 36.11 91.63
N VAL A 51 -21.41 35.82 90.32
CA VAL A 51 -21.80 34.50 89.79
C VAL A 51 -20.66 33.93 88.95
N CYS A 52 -20.26 32.69 89.23
CA CYS A 52 -19.32 31.93 88.40
C CYS A 52 -20.09 31.24 87.26
N VAL A 53 -19.69 31.50 86.02
CA VAL A 53 -20.27 30.90 84.82
C VAL A 53 -19.17 30.17 84.04
N GLU A 54 -19.42 28.95 83.60
CA GLU A 54 -18.44 28.17 82.84
C GLU A 54 -18.15 28.81 81.47
N CYS A 55 -16.90 28.77 81.03
CA CYS A 55 -16.50 29.16 79.68
C CYS A 55 -17.07 28.19 78.64
N ASP A 56 -17.23 28.64 77.40
CA ASP A 56 -17.62 27.76 76.29
C ASP A 56 -16.60 26.62 76.10
N ALA A 57 -17.08 25.42 75.78
CA ALA A 57 -16.25 24.24 75.57
C ALA A 57 -15.24 24.39 74.41
N GLN A 58 -15.45 25.35 73.51
CA GLN A 58 -14.55 25.67 72.40
C GLN A 58 -13.43 26.64 72.78
N CYS A 59 -13.38 27.14 74.02
CA CYS A 59 -12.26 27.95 74.49
C CYS A 59 -11.07 27.06 74.87
N GLU A 60 -9.88 27.40 74.37
CA GLU A 60 -8.64 26.70 74.74
C GLU A 60 -8.29 27.02 76.19
N ARG A 61 -8.08 25.97 77.00
CA ARG A 61 -7.67 26.15 78.39
C ARG A 61 -6.28 26.75 78.44
N ALA A 62 -6.16 27.88 79.10
CA ALA A 62 -4.87 28.45 79.43
C ALA A 62 -4.61 28.33 80.93
N ASP A 63 -3.37 28.02 81.27
CA ASP A 63 -2.86 28.11 82.64
C ASP A 63 -2.23 29.51 82.79
N ASP A 64 -2.40 30.14 83.95
CA ASP A 64 -1.92 31.49 84.28
C ASP A 64 -2.50 32.65 83.42
N SER A 65 -3.53 32.40 82.59
CA SER A 65 -4.26 33.45 81.87
C SER A 65 -5.75 33.11 81.74
N LEU A 66 -6.57 34.13 81.45
CA LEU A 66 -8.02 33.94 81.32
C LEU A 66 -8.35 33.10 80.07
N THR A 67 -9.15 32.05 80.25
CA THR A 67 -9.64 31.21 79.14
C THR A 67 -10.75 31.90 78.34
N CYS A 68 -11.64 32.62 79.02
CA CYS A 68 -12.74 33.35 78.39
C CYS A 68 -13.05 34.67 79.12
N GLN A 69 -13.66 35.61 78.40
CA GLN A 69 -14.17 36.90 78.90
C GLN A 69 -15.69 36.89 79.07
N GLY A 70 -16.32 35.74 78.85
CA GLY A 70 -17.77 35.54 78.84
C GLY A 70 -18.13 34.09 78.50
N PRO A 71 -19.40 33.70 78.63
CA PRO A 71 -19.82 32.30 78.50
C PRO A 71 -19.98 31.79 77.07
N GLY A 72 -19.98 32.68 76.07
CA GLY A 72 -20.19 32.34 74.66
C GLY A 72 -18.89 32.02 73.90
N PRO A 73 -18.99 31.30 72.77
CA PRO A 73 -17.85 30.92 71.93
C PRO A 73 -17.14 32.11 71.28
N GLU A 74 -17.75 33.29 71.26
CA GLU A 74 -17.16 34.56 70.82
C GLU A 74 -16.28 35.24 71.87
N HIS A 75 -16.37 34.79 73.12
CA HIS A 75 -15.67 35.38 74.25
C HIS A 75 -14.45 34.57 74.69
N CYS A 76 -14.04 33.56 73.92
CA CYS A 76 -12.80 32.85 74.14
C CYS A 76 -11.59 33.75 73.86
N VAL A 77 -10.58 33.68 74.72
CA VAL A 77 -9.30 34.37 74.46
C VAL A 77 -8.55 33.70 73.30
N LYS A 78 -8.61 32.37 73.23
CA LYS A 78 -8.09 31.57 72.11
C LYS A 78 -9.02 30.37 71.88
N CYS A 79 -9.25 30.04 70.61
CA CYS A 79 -10.10 28.91 70.23
C CYS A 79 -9.33 27.59 70.36
N LEU A 80 -10.00 26.56 70.89
CA LEU A 80 -9.45 25.21 71.01
C LEU A 80 -9.21 24.55 69.65
N HIS A 81 -10.11 24.75 68.69
CA HIS A 81 -10.06 24.14 67.37
C HIS A 81 -9.92 25.20 66.27
N PHE A 82 -11.03 25.73 65.77
CA PHE A 82 -11.04 26.70 64.68
C PHE A 82 -11.78 27.98 65.04
N LYS A 83 -11.47 29.06 64.34
CA LYS A 83 -12.16 30.34 64.47
C LYS A 83 -12.94 30.64 63.19
N ASP A 84 -14.26 30.77 63.31
CA ASP A 84 -15.12 31.23 62.22
C ASP A 84 -15.71 32.61 62.55
N GLY A 85 -15.11 33.65 61.99
CA GLY A 85 -15.44 35.03 62.33
C GLY A 85 -15.15 35.32 63.80
N PRO A 86 -16.13 35.81 64.60
CA PRO A 86 -15.91 36.06 66.01
C PRO A 86 -15.99 34.80 66.88
N ASN A 87 -16.57 33.69 66.39
CA ASN A 87 -16.87 32.50 67.21
C ASN A 87 -15.81 31.41 67.07
N CYS A 88 -15.50 30.72 68.18
CA CYS A 88 -14.78 29.46 68.16
C CYS A 88 -15.71 28.30 67.79
N VAL A 89 -15.25 27.41 66.89
CA VAL A 89 -16.04 26.29 66.38
C VAL A 89 -15.20 25.01 66.34
N GLU A 90 -15.85 23.86 66.51
CA GLU A 90 -15.18 22.55 66.50
C GLU A 90 -14.62 22.20 65.10
N LYS A 91 -15.35 22.58 64.04
CA LYS A 91 -15.00 22.37 62.63
C LYS A 91 -15.51 23.52 61.77
N CYS A 92 -14.78 23.86 60.71
CA CYS A 92 -15.27 24.85 59.75
C CYS A 92 -16.56 24.38 59.06
N PRO A 93 -17.54 25.27 58.82
CA PRO A 93 -18.79 24.96 58.14
C PRO A 93 -18.62 24.19 56.84
N ASN A 94 -19.20 22.99 56.75
CA ASN A 94 -19.19 22.16 55.56
C ASN A 94 -20.62 21.73 55.21
N GLY A 95 -21.26 22.47 54.30
CA GLY A 95 -22.61 22.16 53.82
C GLY A 95 -23.75 22.72 54.67
N LEU A 96 -23.52 23.83 55.38
CA LEU A 96 -24.59 24.54 56.09
C LEU A 96 -25.47 25.31 55.10
N GLN A 97 -26.79 25.30 55.29
CA GLN A 97 -27.71 26.03 54.42
C GLN A 97 -27.65 27.53 54.73
N GLY A 98 -27.03 28.32 53.86
CA GLY A 98 -27.04 29.77 53.91
C GLY A 98 -28.27 30.36 53.21
N ALA A 99 -28.37 31.69 53.20
CA ALA A 99 -29.53 32.41 52.65
C ALA A 99 -29.79 32.12 51.15
N ASN A 100 -28.73 31.90 50.36
CA ASN A 100 -28.83 31.70 48.90
C ASN A 100 -28.20 30.39 48.41
N SER A 101 -27.35 29.73 49.20
CA SER A 101 -26.63 28.52 48.82
C SER A 101 -26.07 27.79 50.04
N PHE A 102 -25.58 26.56 49.85
CA PHE A 102 -24.76 25.88 50.86
C PHE A 102 -23.45 26.63 51.07
N ILE A 103 -23.07 26.80 52.33
CA ILE A 103 -21.83 27.43 52.77
C ILE A 103 -20.80 26.33 53.02
N PHE A 104 -19.69 26.42 52.29
CA PHE A 104 -18.52 25.58 52.47
C PHE A 104 -17.34 26.46 52.83
N LYS A 105 -16.65 26.12 53.92
CA LYS A 105 -15.42 26.77 54.38
C LYS A 105 -14.34 25.72 54.61
N TYR A 106 -13.10 26.12 54.43
CA TYR A 106 -11.92 25.32 54.74
C TYR A 106 -11.10 26.02 55.83
N ALA A 107 -10.33 25.25 56.59
CA ALA A 107 -9.41 25.80 57.58
C ALA A 107 -8.06 26.10 56.92
N GLU A 108 -7.52 27.28 57.14
CA GLU A 108 -6.14 27.61 56.78
C GLU A 108 -5.16 27.22 57.92
N ILE A 109 -3.85 27.35 57.69
CA ILE A 109 -2.78 26.95 58.63
C ILE A 109 -2.91 27.64 60.00
N ASN A 110 -3.52 28.83 60.05
CA ASN A 110 -3.77 29.59 61.27
C ASN A 110 -5.05 29.16 62.02
N ASN A 111 -5.70 28.06 61.61
CA ASN A 111 -6.98 27.57 62.13
C ASN A 111 -8.16 28.55 61.94
N GLU A 112 -8.08 29.51 61.01
CA GLU A 112 -9.21 30.36 60.64
C GLU A 112 -9.99 29.75 59.46
N CYS A 113 -11.32 29.87 59.52
CA CYS A 113 -12.21 29.34 58.50
C CYS A 113 -12.44 30.35 57.36
N HIS A 114 -12.07 29.97 56.14
CA HIS A 114 -12.23 30.79 54.93
C HIS A 114 -13.24 30.17 53.94
N PRO A 115 -13.99 30.98 53.18
CA PRO A 115 -14.96 30.48 52.22
C PRO A 115 -14.30 29.75 51.04
N CYS A 116 -14.90 28.65 50.61
CA CYS A 116 -14.57 27.97 49.36
C CYS A 116 -14.88 28.84 48.14
N HIS A 117 -14.29 28.48 46.98
CA HIS A 117 -14.67 29.08 45.70
C HIS A 117 -16.18 28.92 45.44
N SER A 118 -16.81 29.93 44.82
CA SER A 118 -18.26 29.98 44.55
C SER A 118 -18.85 28.83 43.73
N ASN A 119 -17.99 28.03 43.11
CA ASN A 119 -18.37 26.94 42.21
C ASN A 119 -18.10 25.56 42.84
N CYS A 120 -17.58 25.50 44.07
CA CYS A 120 -17.45 24.25 44.79
C CYS A 120 -18.83 23.83 45.32
N THR A 121 -19.33 22.68 44.87
CA THR A 121 -20.66 22.17 45.25
C THR A 121 -20.62 21.08 46.31
N GLN A 122 -19.43 20.54 46.62
CA GLN A 122 -19.22 19.42 47.55
C GLN A 122 -18.11 19.70 48.57
N GLY A 123 -17.78 20.98 48.80
CA GLY A 123 -16.68 21.40 49.68
C GLY A 123 -15.36 21.65 48.96
N CYS A 124 -14.35 22.10 49.71
CA CYS A 124 -13.02 22.42 49.21
C CYS A 124 -11.93 22.18 50.27
N ILE A 125 -10.68 22.10 49.82
CA ILE A 125 -9.48 22.07 50.68
C ILE A 125 -8.64 23.36 50.57
N GLY A 126 -9.09 24.32 49.77
CA GLY A 126 -8.36 25.54 49.45
C GLY A 126 -9.22 26.55 48.67
N PRO A 127 -8.66 27.73 48.35
CA PRO A 127 -9.43 28.83 47.75
C PRO A 127 -9.64 28.69 46.24
N ARG A 128 -8.87 27.84 45.54
CA ARG A 128 -8.91 27.78 44.08
C ARG A 128 -9.97 26.79 43.60
N LEU A 129 -10.41 26.98 42.35
CA LEU A 129 -11.37 26.08 41.69
C LEU A 129 -10.86 24.62 41.59
N GLN A 130 -9.55 24.44 41.52
CA GLN A 130 -8.88 23.13 41.49
C GLN A 130 -8.93 22.41 42.86
N ASP A 131 -9.14 23.17 43.94
CA ASP A 131 -9.20 22.67 45.31
C ASP A 131 -10.62 22.24 45.71
N CYS A 132 -11.59 22.32 44.79
CA CYS A 132 -12.95 21.82 45.00
C CYS A 132 -12.97 20.28 45.02
N ILE A 133 -13.64 19.72 46.02
CA ILE A 133 -13.84 18.28 46.15
C ILE A 133 -14.80 17.81 45.02
N GLY A 134 -14.44 16.76 44.29
CA GLY A 134 -15.25 16.20 43.20
C GLY A 134 -15.02 16.82 41.81
N TRP A 135 -14.00 17.68 41.65
CA TRP A 135 -13.61 18.19 40.33
C TRP A 135 -12.93 17.07 39.51
N MET A 136 -13.75 16.33 38.76
CA MET A 136 -13.32 15.19 37.96
C MET A 136 -12.61 15.67 36.68
N ASP A 137 -11.30 15.43 36.61
CA ASP A 137 -10.46 15.78 35.45
C ASP A 137 -10.95 15.02 34.19
N ARG A 138 -11.46 15.76 33.18
CA ARG A 138 -12.02 15.19 31.94
C ARG A 138 -10.94 14.74 30.93
N THR A 139 -9.67 14.95 31.26
CA THR A 139 -8.51 14.66 30.41
C THR A 139 -8.35 13.19 29.96
N PRO A 140 -8.62 12.14 30.79
CA PRO A 140 -8.39 10.75 30.39
C PRO A 140 -9.38 10.21 29.34
N LEU A 141 -10.59 10.79 29.26
CA LEU A 141 -11.60 10.38 28.28
C LEU A 141 -11.26 10.83 26.85
N ILE A 142 -10.71 12.03 26.70
CA ILE A 142 -10.32 12.59 25.40
C ILE A 142 -9.09 11.83 24.84
N ALA A 143 -8.11 11.55 25.70
CA ALA A 143 -6.90 10.80 25.32
C ALA A 143 -7.24 9.39 24.80
N ALA A 144 -8.15 8.67 25.47
CA ALA A 144 -8.58 7.34 25.04
C ALA A 144 -9.28 7.36 23.66
N GLY A 145 -10.10 8.37 23.38
CA GLY A 145 -10.77 8.54 22.09
C GLY A 145 -9.81 8.79 20.94
N VAL A 146 -8.77 9.61 21.14
CA VAL A 146 -7.75 9.90 20.12
C VAL A 146 -6.91 8.67 19.80
N ILE A 147 -6.48 7.93 20.83
CA ILE A 147 -5.68 6.70 20.65
C ILE A 147 -6.50 5.63 19.93
N GLY A 148 -7.78 5.43 20.31
CA GLY A 148 -8.68 4.50 19.64
C GLY A 148 -8.94 4.88 18.18
N GLY A 149 -9.14 6.18 17.89
CA GLY A 149 -9.29 6.69 16.53
C GLY A 149 -8.05 6.43 15.66
N LEU A 150 -6.85 6.72 16.18
CA LEU A 150 -5.60 6.46 15.48
C LEU A 150 -5.39 4.96 15.21
N PHE A 151 -5.71 4.10 16.17
CA PHE A 151 -5.60 2.65 16.01
C PHE A 151 -6.52 2.11 14.91
N MET A 152 -7.76 2.61 14.83
CA MET A 152 -8.69 2.23 13.76
C MET A 152 -8.22 2.68 12.38
N VAL A 153 -7.64 3.88 12.27
CA VAL A 153 -7.04 4.38 11.01
C VAL A 153 -5.87 3.49 10.58
N VAL A 154 -5.00 3.09 11.51
CA VAL A 154 -3.88 2.18 11.23
C VAL A 154 -4.38 0.81 10.75
N ILE A 155 -5.39 0.22 11.40
CA ILE A 155 -5.99 -1.05 10.97
C ILE A 155 -6.60 -0.93 9.58
N MET A 156 -7.31 0.17 9.30
CA MET A 156 -7.90 0.42 7.99
C MET A 156 -6.80 0.55 6.91
N ALA A 157 -5.73 1.29 7.19
CA ALA A 157 -4.59 1.41 6.28
C ALA A 157 -3.90 0.06 6.01
N LEU A 158 -3.66 -0.74 7.07
CA LEU A 158 -3.06 -2.07 6.94
C LEU A 158 -3.96 -3.04 6.17
N SER A 159 -5.27 -3.04 6.41
CA SER A 159 -6.21 -3.90 5.68
C SER A 159 -6.31 -3.54 4.21
N VAL A 160 -6.29 -2.24 3.86
CA VAL A 160 -6.17 -1.78 2.47
C VAL A 160 -4.84 -2.20 1.87
N ALA A 161 -3.71 -2.02 2.57
CA ALA A 161 -2.39 -2.41 2.08
C ALA A 161 -2.29 -3.93 1.83
N VAL A 162 -2.82 -4.76 2.74
CA VAL A 162 -2.90 -6.22 2.59
C VAL A 162 -3.79 -6.59 1.41
N SER A 163 -4.94 -5.94 1.25
CA SER A 163 -5.87 -6.19 0.14
C SER A 163 -5.24 -5.85 -1.21
N VAL A 164 -4.55 -4.70 -1.31
CA VAL A 164 -3.79 -4.28 -2.50
C VAL A 164 -2.66 -5.26 -2.78
N ARG A 165 -1.90 -5.66 -1.76
CA ARG A 165 -0.81 -6.64 -1.90
C ARG A 165 -1.32 -7.99 -2.37
N ARG A 166 -2.43 -8.51 -1.81
CA ARG A 166 -3.07 -9.76 -2.25
C ARG A 166 -3.53 -9.67 -3.70
N LYS A 167 -4.18 -8.57 -4.12
CA LYS A 167 -4.59 -8.34 -5.51
C LYS A 167 -3.38 -8.31 -6.45
N ASN A 168 -2.32 -7.60 -6.09
CA ASN A 168 -1.08 -7.54 -6.88
C ASN A 168 -0.39 -8.90 -6.99
N ILE A 169 -0.36 -9.69 -5.91
CA ILE A 169 0.20 -11.05 -5.93
C ILE A 169 -0.64 -11.97 -6.83
N LYS A 170 -1.97 -11.94 -6.72
CA LYS A 170 -2.85 -12.74 -7.58
C LYS A 170 -2.65 -12.37 -9.05
N LYS A 171 -2.60 -11.08 -9.37
CA LYS A 171 -2.32 -10.58 -10.73
C LYS A 171 -0.96 -11.06 -11.24
N LYS A 172 0.11 -10.93 -10.45
CA LYS A 172 1.47 -11.40 -10.84
C LYS A 172 1.52 -12.92 -11.02
N ARG A 173 0.86 -13.70 -10.17
CA ARG A 173 0.82 -15.17 -10.28
C ARG A 173 0.05 -15.62 -11.52
N ALA A 174 -1.11 -15.02 -11.79
CA ALA A 174 -1.88 -15.31 -13.00
C ALA A 174 -1.10 -14.93 -14.27
N LEU A 175 -0.51 -13.73 -14.29
CA LEU A 175 0.30 -13.28 -15.41
C LEU A 175 1.46 -14.24 -15.69
N ARG A 176 2.15 -14.70 -14.64
CA ARG A 176 3.20 -15.73 -14.78
C ARG A 176 2.65 -17.03 -15.33
N ARG A 177 1.61 -17.61 -14.72
CA ARG A 177 0.99 -18.85 -15.20
C ARG A 177 0.64 -18.83 -16.70
N PHE A 178 0.19 -17.68 -17.21
CA PHE A 178 -0.25 -17.55 -18.59
C PHE A 178 0.84 -17.10 -19.58
N LEU A 179 1.78 -16.24 -19.17
CA LEU A 179 2.82 -15.67 -20.03
C LEU A 179 4.22 -16.29 -19.85
N GLU A 180 4.52 -16.81 -18.67
CA GLU A 180 5.80 -17.41 -18.28
C GLU A 180 5.54 -18.83 -17.78
N THR A 181 5.60 -19.82 -18.68
CA THR A 181 5.87 -21.19 -18.26
C THR A 181 7.37 -21.31 -17.99
N GLU A 182 7.92 -20.49 -17.08
CA GLU A 182 9.28 -20.71 -16.59
C GLU A 182 9.28 -21.94 -15.66
N LEU A 183 10.00 -22.98 -16.09
CA LEU A 183 10.71 -23.96 -15.26
C LEU A 183 9.98 -24.48 -14.02
N VAL A 184 9.17 -25.52 -14.20
CA VAL A 184 9.08 -26.59 -13.18
C VAL A 184 9.09 -27.92 -13.93
N GLU A 185 10.28 -28.46 -14.17
CA GLU A 185 10.44 -29.88 -14.44
C GLU A 185 10.33 -30.67 -13.12
N PRO A 186 9.48 -31.69 -13.05
CA PRO A 186 9.88 -32.98 -12.55
C PRO A 186 10.29 -33.83 -13.77
N LEU A 187 11.55 -34.23 -13.81
CA LEU A 187 12.06 -35.23 -14.76
C LEU A 187 11.16 -36.48 -14.70
N THR A 188 10.60 -36.88 -15.85
CA THR A 188 10.11 -38.25 -16.02
C THR A 188 11.30 -39.21 -16.13
N PRO A 189 11.21 -40.46 -15.66
CA PRO A 189 12.33 -41.43 -15.67
C PRO A 189 12.84 -41.80 -17.07
N SER A 190 12.23 -41.30 -18.15
CA SER A 190 12.52 -41.62 -19.54
C SER A 190 13.40 -40.61 -20.28
N GLY A 191 13.81 -39.50 -19.65
CA GLY A 191 14.70 -38.50 -20.27
C GLY A 191 14.09 -37.76 -21.49
N THR A 192 12.82 -37.99 -21.78
CA THR A 192 12.04 -37.31 -22.81
C THR A 192 11.13 -36.29 -22.14
N ALA A 193 11.37 -35.00 -22.39
CA ALA A 193 10.42 -33.96 -22.03
C ALA A 193 9.07 -34.28 -22.71
N PRO A 194 7.98 -34.49 -21.96
CA PRO A 194 6.67 -34.62 -22.59
C PRO A 194 6.39 -33.35 -23.38
N ASN A 195 5.85 -33.47 -24.61
CA ASN A 195 5.36 -32.35 -25.40
C ASN A 195 4.19 -31.69 -24.62
N GLN A 196 4.51 -30.81 -23.66
CA GLN A 196 3.59 -30.18 -22.71
C GLN A 196 2.95 -28.90 -23.25
N ALA A 197 3.18 -28.57 -24.52
CA ALA A 197 2.58 -27.42 -25.15
C ALA A 197 1.07 -27.63 -25.38
N GLN A 198 0.28 -27.36 -24.34
CA GLN A 198 -1.16 -27.31 -24.46
C GLN A 198 -1.54 -26.05 -25.24
N LEU A 199 -1.85 -26.24 -26.52
CA LEU A 199 -2.48 -25.21 -27.33
C LEU A 199 -3.84 -24.86 -26.71
N ARG A 200 -4.03 -23.61 -26.30
CA ARG A 200 -5.26 -23.14 -25.67
C ARG A 200 -6.26 -22.70 -26.74
N ILE A 201 -7.45 -23.29 -26.75
CA ILE A 201 -8.58 -22.80 -27.54
C ILE A 201 -9.31 -21.74 -26.72
N LEU A 202 -9.35 -20.51 -27.22
CA LEU A 202 -9.95 -19.36 -26.58
C LEU A 202 -11.34 -19.09 -27.17
N LYS A 203 -12.30 -18.73 -26.30
CA LYS A 203 -13.61 -18.26 -26.73
C LYS A 203 -13.54 -16.79 -27.15
N GLU A 204 -14.33 -16.39 -28.14
CA GLU A 204 -14.44 -14.97 -28.54
C GLU A 204 -14.85 -14.08 -27.35
N THR A 205 -15.64 -14.61 -26.41
CA THR A 205 -16.06 -13.89 -25.19
C THR A 205 -14.92 -13.59 -24.21
N GLU A 206 -13.81 -14.32 -24.29
CA GLU A 206 -12.61 -14.07 -23.47
C GLU A 206 -11.73 -12.96 -24.07
N LEU A 207 -11.97 -12.57 -25.32
CA LEU A 207 -11.14 -11.65 -26.08
C LEU A 207 -11.86 -10.32 -26.31
N LYS A 208 -11.17 -9.23 -26.00
CA LYS A 208 -11.63 -7.88 -26.32
C LYS A 208 -10.60 -7.17 -27.19
N ARG A 209 -10.98 -6.89 -28.44
CA ARG A 209 -10.20 -6.04 -29.36
C ARG A 209 -10.33 -4.57 -28.95
N ILE A 210 -9.22 -3.83 -28.98
CA ILE A 210 -9.17 -2.41 -28.58
C ILE A 210 -8.85 -1.51 -29.78
N LYS A 211 -7.71 -1.75 -30.43
CA LYS A 211 -7.19 -0.88 -31.50
C LYS A 211 -6.39 -1.72 -32.49
N ILE A 212 -6.46 -1.37 -33.79
CA ILE A 212 -5.59 -1.95 -34.82
C ILE A 212 -4.15 -1.47 -34.61
N LEU A 213 -3.21 -2.42 -34.59
CA LEU A 213 -1.77 -2.15 -34.54
C LEU A 213 -1.16 -2.15 -35.95
N GLY A 214 -1.64 -3.00 -36.84
CA GLY A 214 -1.20 -3.05 -38.23
C GLY A 214 -1.95 -4.09 -39.04
N SER A 215 -1.86 -3.98 -40.36
CA SER A 215 -2.42 -4.92 -41.33
C SER A 215 -1.32 -5.29 -42.32
N GLY A 216 -1.25 -6.57 -42.68
CA GLY A 216 -0.19 -7.08 -43.54
C GLY A 216 -0.65 -8.20 -44.45
N ALA A 217 0.31 -8.99 -44.95
CA ALA A 217 0.02 -10.13 -45.82
C ALA A 217 -0.83 -11.19 -45.13
N PHE A 218 -0.53 -11.44 -43.86
CA PHE A 218 -1.11 -12.51 -43.07
C PHE A 218 -2.34 -12.08 -42.26
N GLY A 219 -2.92 -10.92 -42.56
CA GLY A 219 -4.10 -10.40 -41.88
C GLY A 219 -3.86 -9.17 -41.02
N THR A 220 -4.73 -8.96 -40.03
CA THR A 220 -4.77 -7.73 -39.22
C THR A 220 -4.51 -8.01 -37.75
N VAL A 221 -3.59 -7.25 -37.15
CA VAL A 221 -3.20 -7.35 -35.75
C VAL A 221 -3.88 -6.27 -34.93
N TYR A 222 -4.54 -6.67 -33.85
CA TYR A 222 -5.17 -5.79 -32.87
C TYR A 222 -4.43 -5.84 -31.55
N LYS A 223 -4.31 -4.70 -30.88
CA LYS A 223 -4.12 -4.64 -29.43
C LYS A 223 -5.42 -5.10 -28.78
N GLY A 224 -5.32 -6.03 -27.86
CA GLY A 224 -6.47 -6.58 -27.16
C GLY A 224 -6.23 -6.85 -25.68
N ILE A 225 -7.30 -7.28 -25.02
CA ILE A 225 -7.29 -7.82 -23.67
C ILE A 225 -7.84 -9.23 -23.74
N TRP A 226 -7.12 -10.17 -23.15
CA TRP A 226 -7.60 -11.51 -22.84
C TRP A 226 -7.98 -11.58 -21.36
N VAL A 227 -9.18 -12.08 -21.08
CA VAL A 227 -9.66 -12.38 -19.73
C VAL A 227 -9.96 -13.89 -19.68
N PRO A 228 -9.07 -14.70 -19.10
CA PRO A 228 -9.27 -16.14 -19.02
C PRO A 228 -10.57 -16.47 -18.27
N GLU A 229 -11.30 -17.48 -18.75
CA GLU A 229 -12.54 -17.94 -18.10
C GLU A 229 -12.31 -18.28 -16.62
N GLY A 230 -13.17 -17.76 -15.73
CA GLY A 230 -13.06 -17.95 -14.28
C GLY A 230 -11.99 -17.07 -13.58
N GLU A 231 -11.22 -16.28 -14.32
CA GLU A 231 -10.25 -15.33 -13.76
C GLU A 231 -10.70 -13.88 -13.96
N THR A 232 -10.34 -13.00 -13.03
CA THR A 232 -10.64 -11.55 -13.12
C THR A 232 -9.48 -10.74 -13.67
N VAL A 233 -8.40 -11.41 -14.09
CA VAL A 233 -7.15 -10.79 -14.52
C VAL A 233 -7.25 -10.45 -16.01
N LYS A 234 -6.99 -9.18 -16.33
CA LYS A 234 -6.90 -8.67 -17.71
C LYS A 234 -5.47 -8.77 -18.20
N ILE A 235 -5.23 -9.54 -19.26
CA ILE A 235 -3.91 -9.76 -19.85
C ILE A 235 -3.84 -8.99 -21.17
N PRO A 236 -2.89 -8.06 -21.35
CA PRO A 236 -2.69 -7.39 -22.63
C PRO A 236 -2.11 -8.36 -23.66
N VAL A 237 -2.74 -8.44 -24.83
CA VAL A 237 -2.40 -9.39 -25.90
C VAL A 237 -2.38 -8.71 -27.26
N ALA A 238 -1.69 -9.33 -28.22
CA ALA A 238 -1.86 -9.06 -29.63
C ALA A 238 -2.76 -10.13 -30.23
N ILE A 239 -3.80 -9.71 -30.94
CA ILE A 239 -4.80 -10.59 -31.56
C ILE A 239 -4.67 -10.43 -33.07
N LYS A 240 -4.11 -11.44 -33.74
CA LYS A 240 -3.95 -11.45 -35.19
C LYS A 240 -5.08 -12.23 -35.83
N ILE A 241 -5.96 -11.53 -36.54
CA ILE A 241 -7.02 -12.13 -37.35
C ILE A 241 -6.40 -12.48 -38.70
N LEU A 242 -6.39 -13.77 -39.06
CA LEU A 242 -5.80 -14.23 -40.32
C LEU A 242 -6.74 -13.92 -41.50
N SER A 243 -6.15 -13.54 -42.64
CA SER A 243 -6.87 -13.38 -43.90
C SER A 243 -7.35 -14.75 -44.41
N GLU A 244 -8.56 -14.79 -44.99
CA GLU A 244 -9.36 -15.98 -45.29
C GLU A 244 -8.57 -17.21 -45.79
N ALA A 245 -8.66 -18.30 -45.04
CA ALA A 245 -8.66 -19.66 -45.57
C ALA A 245 -9.96 -20.31 -45.09
N THR A 246 -11.07 -20.04 -45.80
CA THR A 246 -12.40 -20.53 -45.43
C THR A 246 -12.59 -21.97 -45.89
N GLY A 247 -12.62 -22.92 -44.93
CA GLY A 247 -13.00 -24.31 -45.17
C GLY A 247 -12.67 -25.27 -44.02
N PRO A 248 -13.43 -26.36 -43.79
CA PRO A 248 -13.16 -27.32 -42.72
C PRO A 248 -11.78 -28.02 -42.81
N LYS A 249 -11.26 -28.23 -44.02
CA LYS A 249 -9.91 -28.81 -44.24
C LYS A 249 -8.80 -27.84 -43.85
N ALA A 250 -8.96 -26.55 -44.19
CA ALA A 250 -8.03 -25.50 -43.81
C ALA A 250 -7.92 -25.34 -42.27
N ASN A 251 -9.00 -25.61 -41.53
CA ASN A 251 -8.98 -25.58 -40.07
C ASN A 251 -8.12 -26.71 -39.45
N VAL A 252 -8.07 -27.90 -40.05
CA VAL A 252 -7.28 -29.03 -39.51
C VAL A 252 -5.79 -28.78 -39.72
N GLU A 253 -5.40 -28.44 -40.95
CA GLU A 253 -4.01 -28.08 -41.28
C GLU A 253 -3.55 -26.86 -40.46
N PHE A 254 -4.46 -25.89 -40.25
CA PHE A 254 -4.17 -24.77 -39.37
C PHE A 254 -3.88 -25.20 -37.93
N MET A 255 -4.65 -26.13 -37.39
CA MET A 255 -4.50 -26.58 -36.01
C MET A 255 -3.19 -27.32 -35.77
N ASP A 256 -2.73 -28.13 -36.72
CA ASP A 256 -1.44 -28.83 -36.64
C ASP A 256 -0.27 -27.83 -36.59
N GLU A 257 -0.32 -26.81 -37.44
CA GLU A 257 0.67 -25.74 -37.49
C GLU A 257 0.63 -24.85 -36.24
N ALA A 258 -0.58 -24.50 -35.77
CA ALA A 258 -0.77 -23.76 -34.53
C ALA A 258 -0.25 -24.54 -33.32
N LEU A 259 -0.34 -25.87 -33.31
CA LEU A 259 0.23 -26.73 -32.27
C LEU A 259 1.76 -26.69 -32.31
N ILE A 260 2.36 -26.74 -33.50
CA ILE A 260 3.81 -26.56 -33.65
C ILE A 260 4.22 -25.19 -33.12
N MET A 261 3.55 -24.11 -33.53
CA MET A 261 3.82 -22.76 -33.03
C MET A 261 3.64 -22.63 -31.51
N ALA A 262 2.62 -23.28 -30.94
CA ALA A 262 2.39 -23.31 -29.50
C ALA A 262 3.46 -24.07 -28.72
N SER A 263 4.16 -25.01 -29.36
CA SER A 263 5.25 -25.79 -28.75
C SER A 263 6.61 -25.11 -28.80
N MET A 264 6.74 -24.00 -29.52
CA MET A 264 7.97 -23.22 -29.54
C MET A 264 8.11 -22.42 -28.24
N GLU A 265 9.19 -22.70 -27.51
CA GLU A 265 9.54 -22.01 -26.27
C GLU A 265 10.99 -21.57 -26.28
N HIS A 266 11.20 -20.26 -26.52
CA HIS A 266 12.53 -19.67 -26.56
C HIS A 266 12.48 -18.17 -26.17
N PRO A 267 13.49 -17.64 -25.45
CA PRO A 267 13.52 -16.23 -25.03
C PRO A 267 13.37 -15.22 -26.17
N HIS A 268 13.83 -15.56 -27.38
CA HIS A 268 13.81 -14.70 -28.57
C HIS A 268 12.75 -15.09 -29.60
N LEU A 269 11.76 -15.88 -29.22
CA LEU A 269 10.55 -16.13 -30.02
C LEU A 269 9.32 -15.56 -29.30
N VAL A 270 8.35 -15.07 -30.06
CA VAL A 270 7.03 -14.66 -29.55
C VAL A 270 6.22 -15.91 -29.26
N ARG A 271 5.71 -16.00 -28.03
CA ARG A 271 4.90 -17.14 -27.59
C ARG A 271 3.45 -17.00 -28.05
N LEU A 272 2.92 -18.06 -28.65
CA LEU A 272 1.48 -18.23 -28.88
C LEU A 272 0.80 -18.57 -27.55
N LEU A 273 -0.14 -17.73 -27.12
CA LEU A 273 -0.89 -17.92 -25.87
C LEU A 273 -2.14 -18.77 -26.07
N GLY A 274 -2.72 -18.72 -27.27
CA GLY A 274 -3.87 -19.50 -27.67
C GLY A 274 -4.39 -19.11 -29.05
N VAL A 275 -5.39 -19.84 -29.51
CA VAL A 275 -6.09 -19.59 -30.78
C VAL A 275 -7.59 -19.48 -30.56
N CYS A 276 -8.24 -18.59 -31.30
CA CYS A 276 -9.70 -18.52 -31.37
C CYS A 276 -10.12 -18.91 -32.79
N LEU A 277 -11.09 -19.82 -32.93
CA LEU A 277 -11.46 -20.39 -34.23
C LEU A 277 -12.75 -19.79 -34.82
N SER A 278 -13.48 -18.97 -34.06
CA SER A 278 -14.78 -18.43 -34.46
C SER A 278 -14.92 -16.96 -34.03
N PRO A 279 -15.48 -16.07 -34.88
CA PRO A 279 -16.02 -16.33 -36.22
C PRO A 279 -14.96 -16.45 -37.33
N THR A 280 -13.73 -16.06 -37.03
CA THR A 280 -12.54 -16.18 -37.90
C THR A 280 -11.38 -16.71 -37.07
N ILE A 281 -10.35 -17.25 -37.74
CA ILE A 281 -9.15 -17.74 -37.06
C ILE A 281 -8.34 -16.55 -36.52
N GLN A 282 -8.07 -16.57 -35.22
CA GLN A 282 -7.29 -15.56 -34.52
C GLN A 282 -6.15 -16.22 -33.75
N LEU A 283 -4.94 -15.69 -33.92
CA LEU A 283 -3.77 -16.02 -33.11
C LEU A 283 -3.62 -15.00 -31.99
N VAL A 284 -3.52 -15.47 -30.75
CA VAL A 284 -3.37 -14.61 -29.58
C VAL A 284 -1.97 -14.78 -29.01
N THR A 285 -1.17 -13.71 -29.04
CA THR A 285 0.22 -13.69 -28.56
C THR A 285 0.40 -12.62 -27.48
N GLN A 286 1.56 -12.66 -26.81
CA GLN A 286 1.94 -11.59 -25.89
C GLN A 286 2.08 -10.26 -26.66
N LEU A 287 1.48 -9.19 -26.12
CA LEU A 287 1.67 -7.84 -26.66
C LEU A 287 3.10 -7.35 -26.40
N MET A 288 3.80 -6.96 -27.46
CA MET A 288 5.10 -6.29 -27.37
C MET A 288 4.89 -4.76 -27.37
N PRO A 289 5.30 -4.04 -26.32
CA PRO A 289 4.91 -2.65 -26.12
C PRO A 289 5.56 -1.66 -27.08
N HIS A 290 6.73 -2.01 -27.65
CA HIS A 290 7.52 -1.13 -28.51
C HIS A 290 7.36 -1.44 -30.01
N GLY A 291 6.37 -2.27 -30.39
CA GLY A 291 6.10 -2.57 -31.80
C GLY A 291 7.19 -3.42 -32.46
N CYS A 292 7.33 -3.28 -33.78
CA CYS A 292 8.32 -4.00 -34.56
C CYS A 292 9.69 -3.29 -34.54
N LEU A 293 10.76 -4.07 -34.74
CA LEU A 293 12.13 -3.59 -34.66
C LEU A 293 12.45 -2.65 -35.83
N LEU A 294 11.84 -2.85 -37.00
CA LEU A 294 12.00 -1.94 -38.15
C LEU A 294 11.58 -0.51 -37.81
N ASP A 295 10.37 -0.32 -37.27
CA ASP A 295 9.88 0.99 -36.84
C ASP A 295 10.75 1.53 -35.70
N TYR A 296 11.11 0.67 -34.75
CA TYR A 296 11.91 1.05 -33.60
C TYR A 296 13.28 1.62 -33.98
N VAL A 297 14.01 0.96 -34.90
CA VAL A 297 15.32 1.47 -35.37
C VAL A 297 15.20 2.75 -36.17
N HIS A 298 14.10 2.93 -36.90
CA HIS A 298 13.83 4.15 -37.66
C HIS A 298 13.57 5.34 -36.72
N GLU A 299 12.71 5.15 -35.72
CA GLU A 299 12.33 6.18 -34.75
C GLU A 299 13.46 6.57 -33.78
N HIS A 300 14.35 5.62 -33.44
CA HIS A 300 15.37 5.81 -32.41
C HIS A 300 16.80 5.83 -32.97
N LYS A 301 16.98 6.03 -34.29
CA LYS A 301 18.28 5.93 -34.97
C LYS A 301 19.42 6.68 -34.27
N ASP A 302 19.13 7.86 -33.72
CA ASP A 302 20.14 8.74 -33.09
C ASP A 302 20.53 8.29 -31.68
N ASN A 303 19.76 7.36 -31.09
CA ASN A 303 19.94 6.85 -29.72
C ASN A 303 20.36 5.38 -29.67
N ILE A 304 20.60 4.75 -30.83
CA ILE A 304 20.98 3.34 -30.91
C ILE A 304 22.49 3.23 -31.11
N GLY A 305 23.17 2.69 -30.10
CA GLY A 305 24.61 2.40 -30.16
C GLY A 305 24.93 1.04 -30.83
N SER A 306 26.19 0.88 -31.24
CA SER A 306 26.70 -0.35 -31.88
C SER A 306 26.46 -1.61 -31.04
N GLN A 307 26.67 -1.54 -29.73
CA GLN A 307 26.44 -2.68 -28.82
C GLN A 307 25.01 -3.19 -28.89
N LEU A 308 24.03 -2.29 -29.01
CA LEU A 308 22.63 -2.66 -29.04
C LEU A 308 22.27 -3.35 -30.36
N LEU A 309 22.77 -2.84 -31.49
CA LEU A 309 22.61 -3.46 -32.81
C LEU A 309 23.19 -4.88 -32.84
N LEU A 310 24.43 -5.05 -32.37
CA LEU A 310 25.09 -6.36 -32.31
C LEU A 310 24.34 -7.34 -31.39
N ASN A 311 23.88 -6.86 -30.23
CA ASN A 311 23.05 -7.66 -29.33
C ASN A 311 21.76 -8.14 -30.02
N TRP A 312 21.08 -7.29 -30.80
CA TRP A 312 19.91 -7.72 -31.55
C TRP A 312 20.25 -8.75 -32.63
N CYS A 313 21.36 -8.60 -33.36
CA CYS A 313 21.81 -9.61 -34.32
C CYS A 313 21.99 -10.99 -33.68
N VAL A 314 22.61 -11.04 -32.49
CA VAL A 314 22.78 -12.27 -31.71
C VAL A 314 21.43 -12.84 -31.26
N GLN A 315 20.52 -11.99 -30.76
CA GLN A 315 19.21 -12.45 -30.32
C GLN A 315 18.36 -13.03 -31.45
N VAL A 316 18.39 -12.42 -32.65
CA VAL A 316 17.74 -12.98 -33.84
C VAL A 316 18.39 -14.33 -34.21
N ALA A 317 19.72 -14.42 -34.25
CA ALA A 317 20.43 -15.67 -34.55
C ALA A 317 20.05 -16.79 -33.58
N LYS A 318 20.02 -16.53 -32.26
CA LYS A 318 19.58 -17.52 -31.25
C LYS A 318 18.16 -18.00 -31.50
N GLY A 319 17.25 -17.08 -31.83
CA GLY A 319 15.86 -17.44 -32.15
C GLY A 319 15.75 -18.31 -33.39
N MET A 320 16.50 -18.00 -34.45
CA MET A 320 16.48 -18.76 -35.70
C MET A 320 17.15 -20.12 -35.58
N MET A 321 18.26 -20.22 -34.84
CA MET A 321 18.91 -21.49 -34.52
C MET A 321 17.97 -22.43 -33.77
N TYR A 322 17.20 -21.92 -32.80
CA TYR A 322 16.19 -22.71 -32.12
C TYR A 322 15.10 -23.23 -33.08
N LEU A 323 14.66 -22.41 -34.05
CA LEU A 323 13.70 -22.87 -35.06
C LEU A 323 14.29 -23.99 -35.94
N GLU A 324 15.57 -23.90 -36.30
CA GLU A 324 16.29 -24.94 -37.03
C GLU A 324 16.40 -26.25 -36.24
N GLU A 325 16.77 -26.20 -34.96
CA GLU A 325 16.78 -27.37 -34.07
C GLU A 325 15.40 -28.05 -33.99
N ARG A 326 14.33 -27.27 -34.10
CA ARG A 326 12.94 -27.73 -34.14
C ARG A 326 12.43 -28.03 -35.56
N ARG A 327 13.29 -27.98 -36.57
CA ARG A 327 12.98 -28.25 -37.99
C ARG A 327 11.86 -27.37 -38.55
N LEU A 328 11.76 -26.14 -38.06
CA LEU A 328 10.82 -25.14 -38.56
C LEU A 328 11.56 -24.09 -39.39
N VAL A 329 11.10 -23.90 -40.63
CA VAL A 329 11.58 -22.83 -41.52
C VAL A 329 10.63 -21.64 -41.39
N HIS A 330 11.17 -20.45 -41.13
CA HIS A 330 10.39 -19.23 -40.91
C HIS A 330 9.77 -18.69 -42.20
N ARG A 331 10.54 -18.63 -43.31
CA ARG A 331 10.14 -18.17 -44.65
C ARG A 331 9.81 -16.69 -44.84
N ASP A 332 9.75 -15.90 -43.77
CA ASP A 332 9.46 -14.45 -43.81
C ASP A 332 10.21 -13.71 -42.70
N LEU A 333 11.48 -14.05 -42.48
CA LEU A 333 12.31 -13.31 -41.52
C LEU A 333 12.65 -11.93 -42.11
N ALA A 334 12.33 -10.88 -41.35
CA ALA A 334 12.61 -9.48 -41.68
C ALA A 334 12.55 -8.63 -40.41
N ALA A 335 13.12 -7.42 -40.42
CA ALA A 335 13.07 -6.54 -39.25
C ALA A 335 11.63 -6.19 -38.80
N ARG A 336 10.67 -6.17 -39.74
CA ARG A 336 9.22 -6.00 -39.45
C ARG A 336 8.61 -7.14 -38.65
N ASN A 337 9.19 -8.35 -38.73
CA ASN A 337 8.72 -9.57 -38.05
C ASN A 337 9.58 -9.88 -36.81
N VAL A 338 10.36 -8.90 -36.34
CA VAL A 338 11.02 -8.92 -35.05
C VAL A 338 10.34 -7.86 -34.19
N LEU A 339 9.92 -8.22 -32.97
CA LEU A 339 9.21 -7.34 -32.05
C LEU A 339 10.09 -6.97 -30.85
N VAL A 340 9.89 -5.76 -30.33
CA VAL A 340 10.67 -5.21 -29.22
C VAL A 340 9.90 -5.35 -27.91
N LYS A 341 10.35 -6.24 -27.02
CA LYS A 341 9.80 -6.40 -25.65
C LYS A 341 10.30 -5.27 -24.75
N SER A 342 11.61 -5.02 -24.82
CA SER A 342 12.33 -3.89 -24.22
C SER A 342 13.55 -3.60 -25.10
N PRO A 343 14.24 -2.46 -24.96
CA PRO A 343 15.40 -2.16 -25.81
C PRO A 343 16.44 -3.29 -25.83
N ASN A 344 16.66 -3.94 -24.68
CA ASN A 344 17.63 -5.04 -24.56
C ASN A 344 17.06 -6.43 -24.87
N HIS A 345 15.77 -6.56 -25.24
CA HIS A 345 15.12 -7.86 -25.46
C HIS A 345 14.15 -7.81 -26.65
N ILE A 346 14.53 -8.49 -27.73
CA ILE A 346 13.71 -8.67 -28.93
C ILE A 346 13.23 -10.12 -29.08
N LYS A 347 12.15 -10.30 -29.85
CA LYS A 347 11.52 -11.59 -30.12
C LYS A 347 11.04 -11.68 -31.57
N ILE A 348 11.33 -12.78 -32.25
CA ILE A 348 10.86 -13.06 -33.61
C ILE A 348 9.38 -13.52 -33.54
N THR A 349 8.56 -13.01 -34.44
CA THR A 349 7.13 -13.37 -34.58
C THR A 349 6.86 -13.99 -35.95
N ASP A 350 5.64 -14.46 -36.18
CA ASP A 350 5.14 -14.89 -37.48
C ASP A 350 5.86 -16.09 -38.12
N PHE A 351 6.69 -16.79 -37.36
CA PHE A 351 7.28 -18.07 -37.76
C PHE A 351 6.19 -19.12 -38.01
N GLY A 352 6.27 -19.82 -39.13
CA GLY A 352 5.28 -20.84 -39.55
C GLY A 352 4.03 -20.29 -40.25
N LEU A 353 3.76 -18.98 -40.21
CA LEU A 353 2.56 -18.40 -40.81
C LEU A 353 2.57 -18.39 -42.34
N ALA A 354 3.74 -18.22 -42.94
CA ALA A 354 3.86 -18.25 -44.40
C ALA A 354 3.48 -19.64 -44.95
N ARG A 355 3.86 -20.72 -44.26
CA ARG A 355 3.48 -22.10 -44.63
C ARG A 355 1.98 -22.33 -44.49
N LEU A 356 1.40 -21.83 -43.39
CA LEU A 356 -0.03 -21.90 -43.08
C LEU A 356 -0.95 -21.28 -44.14
N LEU A 357 -0.46 -20.26 -44.85
CA LEU A 357 -1.23 -19.50 -45.83
C LEU A 357 -0.89 -19.85 -47.29
N ASP A 358 0.05 -20.77 -47.51
CA ASP A 358 0.54 -21.22 -48.83
C ASP A 358 -0.32 -22.34 -49.46
N VAL A 359 -1.58 -22.49 -49.02
CA VAL A 359 -2.49 -23.58 -49.44
C VAL A 359 -2.82 -23.55 -50.94
N ASN A 360 -2.46 -22.48 -51.66
CA ASN A 360 -2.67 -22.34 -53.10
C ASN A 360 -1.33 -22.24 -53.87
N GLU A 361 -0.71 -23.39 -54.15
CA GLU A 361 0.56 -23.54 -54.89
C GLU A 361 0.56 -22.94 -56.32
N LYS A 362 -0.59 -22.50 -56.86
CA LYS A 362 -0.76 -22.22 -58.30
C LYS A 362 -0.66 -20.77 -58.76
N GLU A 363 -0.57 -19.79 -57.86
CA GLU A 363 -0.55 -18.39 -58.29
C GLU A 363 0.83 -17.75 -58.06
N TYR A 364 1.64 -17.71 -59.13
CA TYR A 364 2.62 -16.66 -59.31
C TYR A 364 1.87 -15.48 -59.93
N ASN A 365 1.14 -14.71 -59.12
CA ASN A 365 0.51 -13.50 -59.62
C ASN A 365 1.59 -12.44 -59.77
N ALA A 366 1.99 -12.18 -61.03
CA ALA A 366 2.84 -11.07 -61.42
C ALA A 366 2.29 -9.69 -60.97
N ASP A 367 1.02 -9.64 -60.55
CA ASP A 367 0.32 -8.47 -59.99
C ASP A 367 0.09 -8.50 -58.46
N GLY A 368 0.81 -9.35 -57.69
CA GLY A 368 0.89 -9.16 -56.22
C GLY A 368 0.40 -10.31 -55.34
N GLY A 369 0.83 -11.55 -55.61
CA GLY A 369 0.94 -12.55 -54.54
C GLY A 369 2.04 -12.14 -53.55
N LYS A 370 1.72 -11.99 -52.26
CA LYS A 370 2.54 -11.27 -51.25
C LYS A 370 3.79 -12.02 -50.75
N MET A 371 4.64 -12.53 -51.64
CA MET A 371 5.95 -13.09 -51.25
C MET A 371 6.95 -11.95 -50.98
N PRO A 372 7.77 -12.03 -49.91
CA PRO A 372 8.72 -10.98 -49.53
C PRO A 372 10.01 -11.05 -50.37
N ILE A 373 9.91 -10.98 -51.70
CA ILE A 373 10.99 -11.27 -52.67
C ILE A 373 12.33 -10.62 -52.31
N LYS A 374 12.34 -9.37 -51.83
CA LYS A 374 13.59 -8.65 -51.48
C LYS A 374 14.34 -9.24 -50.27
N TRP A 375 13.69 -10.08 -49.48
CA TRP A 375 14.27 -10.83 -48.36
C TRP A 375 14.55 -12.29 -48.70
N MET A 376 14.14 -12.77 -49.88
CA MET A 376 14.20 -14.18 -50.22
C MET A 376 15.51 -14.57 -50.89
N ALA A 377 15.95 -15.79 -50.59
CA ALA A 377 17.04 -16.45 -51.32
C ALA A 377 16.63 -16.76 -52.77
N LEU A 378 17.61 -16.81 -53.67
CA LEU A 378 17.38 -16.97 -55.10
C LEU A 378 16.64 -18.28 -55.42
N GLU A 379 17.00 -19.37 -54.75
CA GLU A 379 16.33 -20.68 -54.87
C GLU A 379 14.87 -20.67 -54.41
N CYS A 380 14.51 -19.81 -53.46
CA CYS A 380 13.12 -19.64 -53.03
C CYS A 380 12.32 -18.87 -54.08
N ILE A 381 12.95 -17.90 -54.76
CA ILE A 381 12.28 -17.11 -55.79
C ILE A 381 12.02 -17.96 -57.05
N HIS A 382 13.01 -18.72 -57.53
CA HIS A 382 12.84 -19.53 -58.75
C HIS A 382 12.08 -20.83 -58.52
N TYR A 383 12.37 -21.54 -57.43
CA TYR A 383 11.97 -22.93 -57.27
C TYR A 383 11.06 -23.16 -56.06
N ARG A 384 10.66 -22.10 -55.34
CA ARG A 384 9.90 -22.18 -54.08
C ARG A 384 10.53 -23.14 -53.05
N LYS A 385 11.86 -23.27 -53.06
CA LYS A 385 12.60 -24.18 -52.17
C LYS A 385 12.99 -23.51 -50.86
N PHE A 386 12.11 -23.56 -49.86
CA PHE A 386 12.37 -23.00 -48.54
C PHE A 386 13.14 -23.96 -47.64
N THR A 387 14.24 -23.50 -47.06
CA THR A 387 15.14 -24.24 -46.17
C THR A 387 15.68 -23.36 -45.04
N HIS A 388 16.33 -23.94 -44.03
CA HIS A 388 17.04 -23.17 -43.01
C HIS A 388 18.12 -22.25 -43.64
N GLN A 389 18.79 -22.69 -44.71
CA GLN A 389 19.75 -21.85 -45.44
C GLN A 389 19.09 -20.65 -46.12
N SER A 390 17.86 -20.80 -46.62
CA SER A 390 17.11 -19.64 -47.14
C SER A 390 16.68 -18.64 -46.06
N ASP A 391 16.49 -19.11 -44.82
CA ASP A 391 16.28 -18.23 -43.67
C ASP A 391 17.58 -17.51 -43.27
N VAL A 392 18.75 -18.13 -43.46
CA VAL A 392 20.06 -17.47 -43.29
C VAL A 392 20.23 -16.31 -44.28
N TRP A 393 19.78 -16.46 -45.53
CA TRP A 393 19.73 -15.33 -46.47
C TRP A 393 18.86 -14.19 -45.92
N SER A 394 17.65 -14.51 -45.47
CA SER A 394 16.70 -13.55 -44.90
C SER A 394 17.27 -12.85 -43.65
N TYR A 395 18.05 -13.58 -42.84
CA TYR A 395 18.79 -13.05 -41.70
C TYR A 395 19.83 -12.01 -42.14
N GLY A 396 20.59 -12.29 -43.20
CA GLY A 396 21.55 -11.33 -43.75
C GLY A 396 20.90 -10.02 -44.20
N VAL A 397 19.73 -10.09 -44.85
CA VAL A 397 18.94 -8.90 -45.21
C VAL A 397 18.42 -8.19 -43.96
N THR A 398 17.97 -8.93 -42.95
CA THR A 398 17.50 -8.36 -41.67
C THR A 398 18.61 -7.60 -40.95
N ILE A 399 19.83 -8.15 -40.86
CA ILE A 399 20.98 -7.42 -40.28
C ILE A 399 21.24 -6.14 -41.08
N TRP A 400 21.18 -6.20 -42.41
CA TRP A 400 21.37 -5.03 -43.25
C TRP A 400 20.32 -3.93 -42.96
N GLU A 401 19.06 -4.29 -42.74
CA GLU A 401 18.02 -3.35 -42.30
C GLU A 401 18.39 -2.69 -40.96
N LEU A 402 18.87 -3.47 -39.98
CA LEU A 402 19.28 -2.93 -38.67
C LEU A 402 20.46 -1.96 -38.80
N MET A 403 21.47 -2.33 -39.57
CA MET A 403 22.69 -1.55 -39.74
C MET A 403 22.49 -0.31 -40.62
N THR A 404 21.39 -0.23 -41.34
CA THR A 404 20.97 0.97 -42.10
C THR A 404 19.87 1.76 -41.40
N PHE A 405 19.53 1.39 -40.15
CA PHE A 405 18.46 2.01 -39.36
C PHE A 405 17.10 2.01 -40.09
N GLY A 406 16.76 0.87 -40.69
CA GLY A 406 15.51 0.66 -41.41
C GLY A 406 15.57 1.03 -42.89
N GLY A 407 16.76 0.92 -43.51
CA GLY A 407 16.90 1.07 -44.95
C GLY A 407 16.04 0.06 -45.71
N LYS A 408 15.52 0.45 -46.87
CA LYS A 408 14.75 -0.45 -47.74
C LYS A 408 15.72 -1.27 -48.60
N PRO A 409 15.71 -2.62 -48.52
CA PRO A 409 16.56 -3.44 -49.37
C PRO A 409 16.28 -3.16 -50.86
N TYR A 410 17.34 -2.98 -51.65
CA TYR A 410 17.23 -2.70 -53.09
C TYR A 410 16.24 -1.55 -53.39
N ASP A 411 16.36 -0.44 -52.65
CA ASP A 411 15.44 0.69 -52.79
C ASP A 411 15.45 1.22 -54.23
N GLY A 412 14.26 1.63 -54.71
CA GLY A 412 14.07 2.04 -56.11
C GLY A 412 14.09 0.92 -57.16
N ILE A 413 14.49 -0.31 -56.82
CA ILE A 413 14.50 -1.45 -57.75
C ILE A 413 13.14 -2.17 -57.72
N PRO A 414 12.48 -2.36 -58.88
CA PRO A 414 11.26 -3.15 -58.97
C PRO A 414 11.47 -4.60 -58.54
N THR A 415 10.52 -5.16 -57.80
CA THR A 415 10.60 -6.53 -57.27
C THR A 415 10.84 -7.59 -58.35
N ARG A 416 10.29 -7.41 -59.55
CA ARG A 416 10.46 -8.32 -60.69
C ARG A 416 11.89 -8.41 -61.23
N GLU A 417 12.72 -7.40 -60.95
CA GLU A 417 14.11 -7.32 -61.45
C GLU A 417 15.13 -7.87 -60.45
N ILE A 418 14.68 -8.21 -59.23
CA ILE A 418 15.54 -8.73 -58.17
C ILE A 418 16.22 -10.05 -58.57
N PRO A 419 15.56 -11.05 -59.18
CA PRO A 419 16.22 -12.31 -59.57
C PRO A 419 17.40 -12.07 -60.51
N ASP A 420 17.19 -11.32 -61.60
CA ASP A 420 18.22 -11.01 -62.60
C ASP A 420 19.42 -10.27 -61.99
N LEU A 421 19.18 -9.38 -61.01
CA LEU A 421 20.21 -8.67 -60.28
C LEU A 421 21.04 -9.64 -59.42
N LEU A 422 20.38 -10.53 -58.69
CA LEU A 422 21.05 -11.52 -57.84
C LEU A 422 21.85 -12.53 -58.65
N GLU A 423 21.37 -12.94 -59.82
CA GLU A 423 22.09 -13.83 -60.76
C GLU A 423 23.39 -13.19 -61.27
N LYS A 424 23.40 -11.87 -61.49
CA LYS A 424 24.61 -11.10 -61.87
C LYS A 424 25.63 -10.97 -60.75
N GLY A 425 25.33 -11.45 -59.54
CA GLY A 425 26.21 -11.34 -58.38
C GLY A 425 26.06 -10.02 -57.61
N GLU A 426 25.18 -9.11 -58.04
CA GLU A 426 24.90 -7.86 -57.35
C GLU A 426 24.21 -8.13 -56.01
N ARG A 427 24.57 -7.38 -54.97
CA ARG A 427 24.08 -7.55 -53.60
C ARG A 427 23.88 -6.20 -52.91
N LEU A 428 23.17 -6.21 -51.79
CA LEU A 428 23.04 -5.02 -50.92
C LEU A 428 24.42 -4.46 -50.54
N PRO A 429 24.62 -3.13 -50.60
CA PRO A 429 25.91 -2.48 -50.35
C PRO A 429 26.27 -2.51 -48.86
N GLN A 430 27.55 -2.25 -48.55
CA GLN A 430 28.02 -2.12 -47.16
C GLN A 430 27.36 -0.92 -46.46
N PRO A 431 26.68 -1.12 -45.31
CA PRO A 431 26.14 -0.01 -44.53
C PRO A 431 27.26 0.91 -44.01
N PRO A 432 27.07 2.24 -43.95
CA PRO A 432 28.13 3.19 -43.57
C PRO A 432 28.73 2.96 -42.18
N ILE A 433 27.94 2.41 -41.24
CA ILE A 433 28.39 2.15 -39.86
C ILE A 433 29.11 0.80 -39.70
N CYS A 434 29.10 -0.05 -40.72
CA CYS A 434 29.67 -1.39 -40.62
C CYS A 434 31.15 -1.40 -40.97
N THR A 435 31.96 -2.06 -40.14
CA THR A 435 33.29 -2.50 -40.55
C THR A 435 33.17 -3.59 -41.62
N ILE A 436 34.30 -3.88 -42.28
CA ILE A 436 34.35 -4.95 -43.28
C ILE A 436 33.97 -6.31 -42.67
N ASP A 437 34.34 -6.58 -41.41
CA ASP A 437 34.04 -7.85 -40.74
C ASP A 437 32.53 -8.10 -40.61
N VAL A 438 31.79 -7.07 -40.17
CA VAL A 438 30.33 -7.14 -40.04
C VAL A 438 29.67 -7.31 -41.40
N TYR A 439 30.15 -6.58 -42.41
CA TYR A 439 29.63 -6.71 -43.77
C TYR A 439 29.93 -8.10 -44.36
N MET A 440 31.11 -8.67 -44.12
CA MET A 440 31.47 -10.01 -44.57
C MET A 440 30.55 -11.08 -44.00
N VAL A 441 30.05 -10.93 -42.77
CA VAL A 441 29.01 -11.83 -42.22
C VAL A 441 27.73 -11.75 -43.06
N MET A 442 27.25 -10.54 -43.38
CA MET A 442 26.07 -10.38 -44.25
C MET A 442 26.30 -10.94 -45.66
N VAL A 443 27.53 -10.83 -46.17
CA VAL A 443 27.90 -11.36 -47.48
C VAL A 443 27.88 -12.89 -47.45
N LYS A 444 28.45 -13.53 -46.42
CA LYS A 444 28.45 -14.99 -46.26
C LYS A 444 27.03 -15.57 -46.16
N CYS A 445 26.09 -14.84 -45.54
CA CYS A 445 24.67 -15.25 -45.47
C CYS A 445 24.07 -15.53 -46.86
N LYS A 446 24.64 -14.95 -47.91
CA LYS A 446 24.15 -15.02 -49.28
C LYS A 446 24.72 -16.20 -50.09
N TYR A 447 25.66 -16.96 -49.53
CA TYR A 447 26.34 -18.08 -50.19
C TYR A 447 26.06 -19.45 -49.53
N ASN A 448 25.01 -19.57 -48.71
CA ASN A 448 24.54 -20.82 -48.11
C ASN A 448 25.61 -21.62 -47.32
N GLN A 449 26.51 -20.93 -46.61
CA GLN A 449 27.44 -21.61 -45.69
C GLN A 449 26.69 -22.10 -44.44
N LEU A 450 26.84 -23.39 -44.11
CA LEU A 450 26.06 -24.14 -43.11
C LEU A 450 26.25 -23.68 -41.64
N ASP A 451 27.22 -22.82 -41.34
CA ASP A 451 27.62 -22.53 -39.94
C ASP A 451 27.46 -21.06 -39.52
N ILE A 452 26.64 -20.26 -40.21
CA ILE A 452 26.57 -18.82 -39.94
C ILE A 452 25.98 -18.48 -38.57
N PHE A 453 24.97 -19.22 -38.10
CA PHE A 453 24.45 -19.00 -36.76
C PHE A 453 25.49 -19.33 -35.69
N ILE A 454 26.40 -20.29 -35.94
CA ILE A 454 27.54 -20.59 -35.06
C ILE A 454 28.58 -19.48 -35.12
N LEU A 455 28.84 -18.90 -36.30
CA LEU A 455 29.80 -17.79 -36.46
C LEU A 455 29.38 -16.49 -35.76
N VAL A 456 28.07 -16.27 -35.57
CA VAL A 456 27.54 -15.08 -34.90
C VAL A 456 27.48 -15.26 -33.37
N LEU A 457 27.45 -16.50 -32.87
CA LEU A 457 27.38 -16.85 -31.45
C LEU A 457 28.76 -17.05 -30.85
#